data_AF-A0A4R1UKJ5-F1
#
_entry.id   AF-A0A4R1UKJ5-F1
#
_cell.length_a   1.000
_cell.length_b   1.000
_cell.length_c   1.000
_cell.angle_alpha   90.00
_cell.angle_beta   90.00
_cell.angle_gamma   90.00
#
_symmetry.space_group_name_H-M   'P 1'
#
loop_
_entity.id
_entity.type
_entity.pdbx_description
1 polymer ?
#
loop_
_entity_poly.entity_id
_entity_poly.type
_entity_poly.pdbx_seq_one_letter_code
_entity_poly.pdbx_strand_id
1 'polypeptide(L)'
;MMAAQRRSAGSRRDTTDHAAYRLILEAASNRQPCPSNDALAAALGARGAASGAAALTRLERSGQISVERNGAIRIVTVTQFGLRAEGMDA
;
A
#
# COMPACT_ATOMS: atom_id res chain seq x y z
N MET A 1 -26.79 29.27 5.05
CA MET A 1 -25.36 29.53 4.84
C MET A 1 -24.61 28.84 5.98
N MET A 2 -23.44 28.24 5.68
CA MET A 2 -22.49 27.54 6.57
C MET A 2 -22.72 26.04 6.80
N ALA A 3 -22.02 25.25 5.97
CA ALA A 3 -21.81 23.82 6.14
C ALA A 3 -20.83 23.56 7.31
N ALA A 4 -21.22 22.62 8.17
CA ALA A 4 -20.42 22.16 9.29
C ALA A 4 -19.11 21.53 8.79
N GLN A 5 -18.00 22.12 9.22
CA GLN A 5 -16.65 21.65 8.92
C GLN A 5 -16.44 20.28 9.56
N ARG A 6 -16.40 19.23 8.74
CA ARG A 6 -16.08 17.86 9.19
C ARG A 6 -14.65 17.86 9.72
N ARG A 7 -14.49 17.74 11.04
CA ARG A 7 -13.19 17.53 11.68
C ARG A 7 -12.63 16.19 11.22
N SER A 8 -11.60 16.22 10.38
CA SER A 8 -10.85 15.05 9.93
C SER A 8 -9.95 14.56 11.07
N ALA A 9 -10.37 13.49 11.74
CA ALA A 9 -9.55 12.70 12.66
C ALA A 9 -8.54 11.79 11.90
N GLY A 10 -7.89 12.32 10.85
CA GLY A 10 -7.11 11.54 9.86
C GLY A 10 -5.59 11.80 9.86
N SER A 11 -5.02 12.52 10.83
CA SER A 11 -3.71 13.14 10.62
C SER A 11 -2.46 12.25 10.87
N ARG A 12 -2.59 11.04 11.43
CA ARG A 12 -1.43 10.17 11.72
C ARG A 12 -1.41 8.81 11.04
N ARG A 13 -2.57 8.29 10.63
CA ARG A 13 -2.65 6.98 9.95
C ARG A 13 -2.51 7.14 8.43
N ASP A 14 -2.97 8.25 7.87
CA ASP A 14 -2.93 8.51 6.43
C ASP A 14 -1.51 8.87 5.93
N THR A 15 -0.65 9.41 6.81
CA THR A 15 0.74 9.76 6.46
C THR A 15 1.70 8.57 6.54
N THR A 16 1.45 7.59 7.41
CA THR A 16 2.35 6.44 7.56
C THR A 16 2.32 5.54 6.33
N ASP A 17 1.13 5.22 5.81
CA ASP A 17 1.00 4.26 4.70
C ASP A 17 1.37 4.85 3.33
N HIS A 18 1.48 6.18 3.23
CA HIS A 18 1.83 6.86 1.98
C HIS A 18 3.21 6.45 1.45
N ALA A 19 4.17 6.14 2.33
CA ALA A 19 5.50 5.67 1.92
C ALA A 19 5.43 4.27 1.27
N ALA A 20 4.65 3.36 1.84
CA ALA A 20 4.40 2.04 1.26
C ALA A 20 3.63 2.14 -0.07
N TYR A 21 2.61 3.00 -0.15
CA TYR A 21 1.86 3.26 -1.38
C TYR A 21 2.78 3.76 -2.50
N ARG A 22 3.63 4.74 -2.22
CA ARG A 22 4.61 5.25 -3.18
C ARG A 22 5.55 4.17 -3.70
N LEU A 23 6.05 3.31 -2.81
CA LEU A 23 6.95 2.23 -3.20
C LEU A 23 6.25 1.24 -4.14
N ILE A 24 4.99 0.91 -3.87
CA ILE A 24 4.17 0.06 -4.75
C ILE A 24 3.91 0.74 -6.10
N LEU A 25 3.57 2.04 -6.08
CA LEU A 25 3.33 2.82 -7.29
C LEU A 25 4.56 2.87 -8.19
N GLU A 26 5.75 3.09 -7.60
CA GLU A 26 7.00 3.11 -8.33
C GLU A 26 7.31 1.74 -8.95
N ALA A 27 7.16 0.66 -8.16
CA ALA A 27 7.36 -0.70 -8.67
C ALA A 27 6.40 -1.03 -9.83
N ALA A 28 5.11 -0.70 -9.68
CA ALA A 28 4.09 -0.93 -10.70
C ALA A 28 4.34 -0.08 -11.97
N SER A 29 4.78 1.17 -11.81
CA SER A 29 5.09 2.07 -12.92
C SER A 29 6.31 1.60 -13.70
N ASN A 30 7.32 1.06 -13.01
CA ASN A 30 8.57 0.60 -13.59
C ASN A 30 8.55 -0.87 -14.03
N ARG A 31 7.40 -1.55 -13.95
CA ARG A 31 7.26 -3.00 -14.21
C ARG A 31 8.26 -3.84 -13.40
N GLN A 32 8.52 -3.41 -12.17
CA GLN A 32 9.37 -4.12 -11.22
C GLN A 32 8.53 -5.06 -10.37
N PRO A 33 9.17 -6.08 -9.75
CA PRO A 33 8.46 -6.98 -8.86
C PRO A 33 7.77 -6.25 -7.70
N CYS A 34 6.67 -6.82 -7.20
CA CYS A 34 5.99 -6.30 -6.02
C CYS A 34 6.96 -6.26 -4.82
N PRO A 35 7.10 -5.13 -4.11
CA PRO A 35 7.98 -5.04 -2.95
C PRO A 35 7.60 -6.04 -1.85
N SER A 36 8.57 -6.67 -1.21
CA SER A 36 8.32 -7.61 -0.10
C SER A 36 7.71 -6.93 1.12
N ASN A 37 7.12 -7.70 2.03
CA ASN A 37 6.58 -7.15 3.27
C ASN A 37 7.64 -6.44 4.13
N ASP A 38 8.88 -6.93 4.12
CA ASP A 38 10.00 -6.27 4.80
C ASP A 38 10.39 -4.94 4.13
N ALA A 39 10.40 -4.87 2.80
CA ALA A 39 10.67 -3.63 2.07
C ALA A 39 9.60 -2.58 2.35
N LEU A 40 8.33 -3.01 2.40
CA LEU A 40 7.22 -2.15 2.79
C LEU A 40 7.37 -1.69 4.24
N ALA A 41 7.68 -2.58 5.18
CA ALA A 41 7.94 -2.21 6.58
C ALA A 41 9.08 -1.19 6.71
N ALA A 42 10.18 -1.39 5.98
CA ALA A 42 11.31 -0.47 5.95
C ALA A 42 10.92 0.92 5.43
N ALA A 43 10.10 1.00 4.38
CA ALA A 43 9.59 2.27 3.86
C ALA A 43 8.73 3.03 4.89
N LEU A 44 8.06 2.32 5.79
CA LEU A 44 7.27 2.90 6.89
C LEU A 44 8.13 3.31 8.10
N GLY A 45 9.43 3.02 8.10
CA GLY A 45 10.28 3.12 9.30
C GLY A 45 9.93 2.12 10.39
N ALA A 46 9.16 1.07 10.06
CA ALA A 46 8.76 0.02 10.97
C ALA A 46 9.71 -1.18 10.88
N ARG A 47 9.66 -2.07 11.88
CA ARG A 47 10.42 -3.33 11.86
C ARG A 47 9.48 -4.51 11.63
N GLY A 48 9.93 -5.42 10.77
CA GLY A 48 9.32 -6.72 10.52
C GLY A 48 8.19 -6.72 9.49
N ALA A 49 8.17 -7.78 8.68
CA ALA A 49 7.18 -8.07 7.64
C ALA A 49 5.71 -7.86 8.07
N ALA A 50 5.36 -8.16 9.33
CA ALA A 50 3.99 -7.95 9.83
C ALA A 50 3.50 -6.50 9.67
N SER A 51 4.41 -5.52 9.83
CA SER A 51 4.08 -4.10 9.66
C SER A 51 3.77 -3.75 8.20
N GLY A 52 4.52 -4.34 7.26
CA GLY A 52 4.29 -4.16 5.82
C GLY A 52 3.00 -4.83 5.36
N ALA A 53 2.73 -6.05 5.82
CA ALA A 53 1.46 -6.74 5.56
C ALA A 53 0.26 -5.94 6.09
N ALA A 54 0.38 -5.37 7.30
CA ALA A 54 -0.66 -4.52 7.87
C ALA A 54 -0.88 -3.24 7.04
N ALA A 55 0.17 -2.66 6.46
CA ALA A 55 0.04 -1.49 5.58
C ALA A 55 -0.68 -1.84 4.27
N LEU A 56 -0.38 -2.99 3.65
CA LEU A 56 -1.13 -3.48 2.49
C LEU A 56 -2.62 -3.62 2.80
N THR A 57 -2.96 -4.23 3.93
CA THR A 57 -4.37 -4.37 4.35
C THR A 57 -5.04 -3.01 4.54
N ARG A 58 -4.34 -2.00 5.09
CA ARG A 58 -4.89 -0.65 5.24
C ARG A 58 -5.08 0.04 3.90
N LEU A 59 -4.09 -0.05 3.01
CA LEU A 59 -4.16 0.52 1.66
C LEU A 59 -5.29 -0.12 0.84
N GLU A 60 -5.45 -1.43 0.90
CA GLU A 60 -6.53 -2.16 0.24
C GLU A 60 -7.90 -1.76 0.80
N ARG A 61 -8.06 -1.72 2.12
CA ARG A 61 -9.31 -1.25 2.77
C ARG A 61 -9.66 0.19 2.43
N SER A 62 -8.66 1.03 2.16
CA SER A 62 -8.86 2.41 1.73
C SER A 62 -9.18 2.54 0.22
N GLY A 63 -9.11 1.45 -0.54
CA GLY A 63 -9.38 1.42 -1.98
C GLY A 63 -8.23 1.92 -2.86
N GLN A 64 -7.09 2.28 -2.28
CA GLN A 64 -5.92 2.79 -3.03
C GLN A 64 -5.24 1.71 -3.87
N ILE A 65 -5.31 0.46 -3.40
CA ILE A 65 -4.80 -0.72 -4.11
C ILE A 65 -5.82 -1.86 -4.05
N SER A 66 -5.63 -2.86 -4.92
CA SER A 66 -6.25 -4.18 -4.84
C SER A 66 -5.17 -5.23 -4.77
N VAL A 67 -5.31 -6.23 -3.87
CA VAL A 67 -4.33 -7.31 -3.72
C VAL A 67 -4.96 -8.64 -4.15
N GLU A 68 -4.36 -9.27 -5.14
CA GLU A 68 -4.72 -10.63 -5.58
C GLU A 68 -3.60 -11.59 -5.16
N ARG A 69 -3.97 -12.74 -4.59
CA ARG A 69 -3.03 -13.80 -4.23
C ARG A 69 -3.31 -15.01 -5.08
N ASN A 70 -2.31 -15.46 -5.83
CA ASN A 70 -2.36 -16.66 -6.66
C ASN A 70 -1.20 -17.59 -6.30
N GLY A 71 -1.46 -18.53 -5.39
CA GLY A 71 -0.43 -19.43 -4.86
C GLY A 71 0.67 -18.66 -4.14
N ALA A 72 1.91 -18.79 -4.64
CA ALA A 72 3.08 -18.09 -4.09
C ALA A 72 3.29 -16.68 -4.67
N ILE A 73 2.39 -16.20 -5.53
CA ILE A 73 2.52 -14.90 -6.21
C ILE A 73 1.46 -13.94 -5.65
N ARG A 74 1.91 -12.73 -5.32
CA ARG A 74 1.06 -11.58 -5.01
C ARG A 74 1.07 -10.60 -6.18
N ILE A 75 -0.12 -10.22 -6.61
CA ILE A 75 -0.34 -9.18 -7.61
C ILE A 75 -0.97 -7.99 -6.90
N VAL A 76 -0.33 -6.83 -6.95
CA VAL A 76 -0.86 -5.59 -6.37
C VAL A 76 -1.18 -4.62 -7.50
N THR A 77 -2.44 -4.23 -7.58
CA THR A 77 -2.93 -3.26 -8.56
C THR A 77 -3.15 -1.92 -7.88
N VAL A 78 -2.54 -0.85 -8.39
CA VAL A 78 -2.82 0.53 -7.95
C VAL A 78 -4.11 0.99 -8.62
N THR A 79 -5.18 1.08 -7.85
CA THR A 79 -6.55 1.29 -8.36
C THR A 79 -6.68 2.59 -9.16
N GLN A 80 -6.02 3.66 -8.71
CA GLN A 80 -6.12 4.98 -9.35
C GLN A 80 -5.62 4.97 -10.81
N PHE A 81 -4.60 4.16 -11.11
CA PHE A 81 -3.90 4.19 -12.41
C PHE A 81 -4.04 2.89 -13.21
N GLY A 82 -4.59 1.83 -12.61
CA GLY A 82 -4.65 0.50 -13.22
C GLY A 82 -3.27 -0.16 -13.39
N LEU A 83 -2.25 0.33 -12.68
CA LEU A 83 -0.88 -0.20 -12.76
C LEU A 83 -0.73 -1.44 -11.87
N ARG A 84 0.04 -2.43 -12.31
CA ARG A 84 0.17 -3.71 -11.61
C ARG A 84 1.63 -4.02 -11.31
N ALA A 85 1.90 -4.52 -10.11
CA ALA A 85 3.18 -5.09 -9.71
C ALA A 85 2.98 -6.52 -9.22
N GLU A 86 3.76 -7.46 -9.73
CA GLU A 86 3.67 -8.89 -9.39
C GLU A 86 4.94 -9.32 -8.67
N GLY A 87 4.84 -10.11 -7.62
CA GLY A 87 6.02 -10.58 -6.89
C GLY A 87 5.70 -11.80 -6.05
N MET A 88 6.74 -12.47 -5.55
CA MET A 88 6.55 -13.57 -4.61
C MET A 88 5.93 -13.06 -3.31
N ASP A 89 4.93 -13.77 -2.79
CA ASP A 89 4.31 -13.45 -1.49
C ASP A 89 5.28 -13.91 -0.39
N ALA A 90 6.21 -13.01 -0.03
CA ALA A 90 7.21 -13.18 1.03
C ALA A 90 6.97 -12.17 2.16
#